data_AF-A0A9N9J6Z1-F1
#
_entry.id   AF-A0A9N9J6Z1-F1
#
_cell.length_a   1.000
_cell.length_b   1.000
_cell.length_c   1.000
_cell.angle_alpha   90.00
_cell.angle_beta   90.00
_cell.angle_gamma   90.00
#
_symmetry.space_group_name_H-M   'P 1'
#
loop_
_entity.id
_entity.type
_entity.pdbx_description
1 polymer ?
#
loop_
_entity_poly.entity_id
_entity_poly.type
_entity_poly.pdbx_seq_one_letter_code
_entity_poly.pdbx_strand_id
1 'polypeptide(L)' 'THNGFDLQTFHQQYNNQGPTVVVMKVANSSENIGRHNSIEQKVSSGHSKSRESFLFSYTLQLYKLTD' A
#
# COMPACT_ATOMS: atom_id res chain seq x y z
N THR A 1 10.80 9.75 -2.04
CA THR A 1 9.32 9.72 -2.04
C THR A 1 8.83 11.15 -2.22
N HIS A 2 7.78 11.38 -3.01
CA HIS A 2 7.30 12.74 -3.38
C HIS A 2 6.68 13.50 -2.20
N ASN A 3 5.95 12.78 -1.33
CA ASN A 3 5.20 13.36 -0.20
C ASN A 3 5.85 13.10 1.18
N GLY A 4 7.16 12.79 1.23
CA GLY A 4 7.83 12.47 2.50
C GLY A 4 7.53 11.07 3.05
N PHE A 5 7.76 10.88 4.36
CA PHE A 5 7.55 9.64 5.11
C PHE A 5 7.06 9.95 6.53
N ASP A 6 5.85 10.50 6.63
CA ASP A 6 5.19 10.77 7.91
C ASP A 6 3.74 10.29 7.89
N LEU A 7 3.23 9.99 9.09
CA LEU A 7 1.91 9.39 9.27
C LEU A 7 0.78 10.36 8.92
N GLN A 8 0.96 11.65 9.17
CA GLN A 8 -0.07 12.66 8.92
C GLN A 8 -0.30 12.81 7.42
N THR A 9 0.78 12.95 6.65
CA THR A 9 0.72 13.04 5.19
C THR A 9 0.15 11.75 4.60
N PHE A 10 0.51 10.57 5.13
CA PHE A 10 -0.11 9.32 4.70
C PHE A 10 -1.63 9.33 4.89
N HIS A 11 -2.12 9.71 6.08
CA HIS A 11 -3.56 9.79 6.35
C HIS A 11 -4.28 10.83 5.48
N GLN A 12 -3.65 11.97 5.18
CA GLN A 12 -4.23 12.96 4.26
C GLN A 12 -4.41 12.40 2.85
N GLN A 13 -3.49 11.55 2.40
CA GLN A 13 -3.55 10.92 1.08
C GLN A 13 -4.39 9.64 1.04
N TYR A 14 -4.66 9.00 2.18
CA TYR A 14 -5.29 7.68 2.27
C TYR A 14 -6.72 7.71 2.80
N ASN A 15 -7.04 8.60 3.74
CA ASN A 15 -8.37 8.64 4.36
C ASN A 15 -9.41 9.18 3.38
N ASN A 16 -10.62 8.60 3.42
CA ASN A 16 -11.74 8.91 2.52
C ASN A 16 -11.38 8.81 1.03
N GLN A 17 -10.32 8.06 0.70
CA GLN A 17 -9.96 7.68 -0.67
C GLN A 17 -10.29 6.21 -0.88
N GLY A 18 -10.77 5.84 -2.06
CA GLY A 18 -11.11 4.46 -2.36
C GLY A 18 -11.70 4.25 -3.76
N PRO A 19 -11.44 3.09 -4.41
CA PRO A 19 -10.54 1.99 -4.00
C PRO A 19 -9.05 2.40 -3.96
N THR A 20 -8.25 1.76 -3.11
CA THR A 20 -6.81 2.09 -2.96
C THR A 20 -5.92 0.86 -3.08
N VAL A 21 -4.68 1.09 -3.53
CA VAL A 21 -3.58 0.12 -3.46
C VAL A 21 -2.46 0.76 -2.66
N VAL A 22 -2.01 0.08 -1.61
CA VAL A 22 -0.86 0.50 -0.80
C VAL A 22 0.27 -0.48 -1.05
N VAL A 23 1.45 0.03 -1.42
CA VAL A 23 2.67 -0.75 -1.64
C VAL A 23 3.73 -0.27 -0.64
N MET A 24 4.36 -1.21 0.03
CA MET A 24 5.43 -0.97 1.01
C MET A 24 6.64 -1.83 0.65
N LYS A 25 7.81 -1.20 0.58
CA LYS A 25 9.09 -1.90 0.47
C LYS A 25 9.59 -2.24 1.87
N VAL A 26 9.89 -3.51 2.12
CA VAL A 26 10.48 -3.93 3.39
C VAL A 26 11.94 -3.47 3.43
N ALA A 27 12.31 -2.78 4.51
CA ALA A 27 13.69 -2.31 4.69
C ALA A 27 14.65 -3.50 4.73
N ASN A 28 15.80 -3.36 4.07
CA ASN A 28 16.83 -4.41 3.98
C ASN A 28 16.33 -5.73 3.36
N SER A 29 15.27 -5.70 2.55
CA SER A 29 14.73 -6.86 1.85
C SER A 29 14.42 -6.53 0.37
N SER A 30 14.41 -7.56 -0.46
CA SER A 30 13.92 -7.52 -1.85
C SER A 30 12.39 -7.64 -1.93
N GLU A 31 11.74 -7.94 -0.79
CA GLU A 31 10.30 -8.08 -0.67
C GLU A 31 9.57 -6.72 -0.70
N ASN A 32 8.48 -6.70 -1.45
CA ASN A 32 7.47 -5.67 -1.39
C ASN A 32 6.18 -6.32 -0.93
N ILE A 33 5.51 -5.68 0.02
CA ILE A 33 4.22 -6.11 0.53
C ILE A 33 3.19 -5.04 0.23
N GLY A 34 1.92 -5.40 0.26
CA GLY A 34 0.87 -4.42 0.11
C GLY A 34 -0.51 -4.97 0.32
N ARG A 35 -1.47 -4.09 0.08
CA ARG A 35 -2.90 -4.40 0.16
C ARG A 35 -3.68 -3.66 -0.91
N HIS A 36 -4.70 -4.32 -1.41
CA HIS A 36 -5.79 -3.67 -2.10
C HIS A 36 -6.96 -3.51 -1.13
N ASN A 37 -7.48 -2.30 -1.00
CA ASN A 37 -8.72 -2.03 -0.29
C ASN A 37 -9.77 -1.59 -1.28
N SER A 38 -10.82 -2.38 -1.42
CA SER A 38 -11.91 -2.10 -2.37
C SER A 38 -12.94 -1.10 -1.82
N ILE A 39 -12.84 -0.74 -0.54
CA ILE A 39 -13.70 0.22 0.14
C ILE A 39 -12.83 1.38 0.60
N GLU A 40 -13.39 2.59 0.57
CA GLU A 40 -12.75 3.77 1.13
C GLU A 40 -12.33 3.54 2.61
N GLN A 41 -11.18 4.10 2.98
CA GLN A 41 -10.80 4.13 4.38
C GLN A 41 -11.59 5.22 5.11
N LYS A 42 -12.64 4.84 5.81
CA LYS A 42 -13.36 5.76 6.69
C LYS A 42 -12.53 6.13 7.92
N VAL A 43 -12.68 7.37 8.38
CA VAL A 43 -12.05 7.91 9.62
C VAL A 43 -12.79 7.42 10.89
N SER A 44 -13.70 6.45 10.78
CA SER A 44 -14.46 5.89 11.90
C SER A 44 -13.69 4.79 12.64
N SER A 45 -13.97 4.58 13.93
CA SER A 45 -13.38 3.54 14.80
C SER A 45 -13.82 2.09 14.51
N GLY A 46 -14.48 1.83 13.37
CA GLY A 46 -15.05 0.54 13.01
C GLY A 46 -14.24 -0.25 11.99
N HIS A 47 -14.46 -1.56 11.95
CA HIS A 47 -13.93 -2.43 10.91
C HIS A 47 -14.91 -2.49 9.74
N SER A 48 -14.40 -2.30 8.51
CA SER A 48 -15.15 -2.61 7.30
C SER A 48 -14.66 -3.94 6.74
N LYS A 49 -15.59 -4.75 6.22
CA LYS A 49 -15.28 -6.03 5.58
C LYS A 49 -15.53 -5.92 4.09
N SER A 50 -14.62 -6.46 3.29
CA SER A 50 -14.79 -6.63 1.85
C SER A 50 -14.23 -7.98 1.43
N ARG A 51 -14.91 -8.64 0.48
CA ARG A 51 -14.41 -9.85 -0.18
C ARG A 51 -13.41 -9.55 -1.29
N GLU A 52 -13.44 -8.31 -1.79
CA GLU A 52 -12.55 -7.83 -2.87
C GLU A 52 -11.24 -7.25 -2.32
N SER A 53 -11.14 -7.01 -1.01
CA SER A 53 -9.88 -6.60 -0.38
C SER A 53 -8.96 -7.79 -0.17
N PHE A 54 -7.68 -7.64 -0.51
CA PHE A 54 -6.67 -8.69 -0.34
C PHE A 54 -5.30 -8.11 0.04
N LEU A 55 -4.48 -8.95 0.68
CA LEU A 55 -3.06 -8.69 0.91
C LEU A 55 -2.24 -9.37 -0.19
N PHE A 56 -1.10 -8.78 -0.53
CA PHE A 56 -0.15 -9.37 -1.48
C PHE A 56 1.29 -9.18 -1.01
N SER A 57 2.18 -10.06 -1.50
CA SER A 57 3.63 -9.93 -1.39
C SER A 57 4.27 -10.36 -2.70
N TYR A 58 5.33 -9.67 -3.12
CA TYR A 58 6.13 -10.00 -4.30
C TYR A 58 7.58 -9.51 -4.18
N THR A 59 8.49 -10.20 -4.86
CA THR A 59 9.87 -9.76 -5.06
C THR A 59 10.03 -9.25 -6.48
N LEU A 60 10.63 -8.08 -6.65
CA LEU A 60 11.02 -7.61 -7.98
C LEU A 60 12.31 -8.31 -8.40
N GLN A 61 12.24 -9.07 -9.49
CA GLN A 61 13.44 -9.53 -10.18
C GLN A 61 13.88 -8.46 -11.16
N LEU A 62 14.92 -7.70 -10.79
CA LEU A 62 15.59 -6.83 -11.73
C LEU A 62 16.47 -7.69 -12.64
N TYR A 63 15.98 -7.96 -13.84
CA TYR A 63 16.84 -8.46 -14.91
C TYR A 63 17.77 -7.31 -15.30
N LYS A 64 19.07 -7.49 -15.06
CA LYS A 64 20.08 -6.62 -15.65
C LYS A 64 20.11 -6.94 -17.14
N LEU A 65 19.73 -5.99 -17.99
CA LEU A 65 20.13 -6.03 -19.38
C LEU A 65 21.65 -5.84 -19.37
N THR A 66 22.39 -6.92 -19.59
CA THR A 66 23.82 -6.85 -19.89
C THR A 66 23.97 -6.49 -21.36
N ASP A 67 24.67 -5.40 -21.65
CA ASP A 67 25.25 -5.13 -22.97
C ASP A 67 26.32 -6.17 -23.34
#